data_AF-A0A969PZQ3-F1
#
_entry.id   AF-A0A969PZQ3-F1
#
_cell.length_a   1.000
_cell.length_b   1.000
_cell.length_c   1.000
_cell.angle_alpha   90.00
_cell.angle_beta   90.00
_cell.angle_gamma   90.00
#
_symmetry.space_group_name_H-M   'P 1'
#
loop_
_entity.id
_entity.type
_entity.pdbx_description
1 polymer ?
#
loop_
_entity_poly.entity_id
_entity_poly.type
_entity_poly.pdbx_seq_one_letter_code
_entity_poly.pdbx_strand_id
1 'polypeptide(L)' 'MKRLKTGDALLIAGWSDHPILRWAARARLPELIGQGVRFYEFEIAMMHAKLAVFDDRWAVVGTSNL' A
#
# COMPACT_ATOMS: atom_id res chain seq x y z
N MET A 1 -14.97 -12.45 -5.90
CA MET A 1 -13.90 -11.60 -6.48
C MET A 1 -14.41 -10.16 -6.45
N LYS A 2 -14.00 -9.35 -5.44
CA LYS A 2 -14.46 -7.94 -5.33
C LYS A 2 -13.74 -7.13 -6.40
N ARG A 3 -14.51 -6.39 -7.19
CA ARG A 3 -14.03 -5.53 -8.27
C ARG A 3 -13.54 -4.21 -7.65
N LEU A 4 -12.25 -3.91 -7.80
CA LEU A 4 -11.65 -2.66 -7.34
C LEU A 4 -12.29 -1.50 -8.08
N LYS A 5 -12.57 -0.41 -7.35
CA LYS A 5 -13.22 0.79 -7.90
C LYS A 5 -12.16 1.87 -8.12
N THR A 6 -12.48 2.84 -8.97
CA THR A 6 -11.64 4.00 -9.32
C THR A 6 -11.25 4.90 -8.13
N GLY A 7 -11.58 4.53 -6.89
CA GLY A 7 -11.18 5.20 -5.65
C GLY A 7 -9.95 4.59 -4.95
N ASP A 8 -9.57 3.35 -5.28
CA ASP A 8 -8.59 2.59 -4.50
C ASP A 8 -7.16 3.15 -4.67
N ALA A 9 -6.50 3.47 -3.55
CA ALA A 9 -5.17 4.04 -3.51
C ALA A 9 -4.29 3.33 -2.47
N LEU A 10 -3.03 3.11 -2.83
CA LEU A 10 -2.01 2.52 -1.95
C LEU A 10 -0.86 3.50 -1.79
N LEU A 11 -0.46 3.72 -0.54
CA LEU A 11 0.73 4.47 -0.16
C LEU A 11 1.72 3.51 0.46
N ILE A 12 2.94 3.43 -0.08
CA ILE A 12 4.00 2.56 0.45
C ILE A 12 5.25 3.35 0.83
N ALA A 13 6.12 2.70 1.60
CA ALA A 13 7.45 3.21 1.88
C ALA A 13 8.30 3.33 0.60
N GLY A 14 8.81 4.55 0.35
CA GLY A 14 9.78 4.81 -0.72
C GLY A 14 11.13 4.15 -0.46
N TRP A 15 11.54 4.07 0.81
CA TRP A 15 12.77 3.40 1.25
C TRP A 15 12.59 2.60 2.53
N SER A 16 13.50 1.65 2.76
CA SER A 16 13.53 0.77 3.93
C SER A 16 15.00 0.48 4.27
N ASP A 17 15.28 0.29 5.56
CA ASP A 17 16.55 -0.22 6.07
C ASP A 17 16.84 -1.67 5.63
N HIS A 18 15.79 -2.39 5.17
CA HIS A 18 15.89 -3.71 4.56
C HIS A 18 15.49 -3.64 3.07
N PRO A 19 16.46 -3.49 2.14
CA PRO A 19 16.18 -3.32 0.71
C PRO A 19 15.36 -4.47 0.09
N ILE A 20 15.49 -5.69 0.61
CA ILE A 20 14.72 -6.84 0.14
C ILE A 20 13.21 -6.66 0.36
N LEU A 21 12.81 -5.98 1.44
CA LEU A 21 11.40 -5.68 1.72
C LEU A 21 10.85 -4.67 0.70
N ARG A 22 11.70 -3.79 0.18
CA ARG A 22 11.33 -2.83 -0.89
C ARG A 22 10.89 -3.57 -2.16
N TRP A 23 11.59 -4.64 -2.52
CA TRP A 23 11.26 -5.47 -3.67
C TRP A 23 10.03 -6.34 -3.41
N ALA A 24 9.96 -6.97 -2.23
CA ALA A 24 8.81 -7.79 -1.85
C ALA A 24 7.50 -6.99 -1.88
N ALA A 25 7.51 -5.76 -1.35
CA ALA A 25 6.35 -4.86 -1.37
C ALA A 25 5.92 -4.46 -2.80
N ARG A 26 6.86 -4.45 -3.76
CA ARG A 26 6.59 -4.04 -5.15
C ARG A 26 6.16 -5.19 -6.06
N ALA A 27 6.35 -6.44 -5.65
CA ALA A 27 6.09 -7.62 -6.47
C ALA A 27 4.64 -7.69 -6.99
N ARG A 28 3.67 -7.17 -6.23
CA ARG A 28 2.24 -7.19 -6.58
C ARG A 28 1.70 -5.90 -7.18
N LEU A 29 2.50 -4.84 -7.20
CA LEU A 29 2.04 -3.56 -7.74
C LEU A 29 1.62 -3.63 -9.21
N PRO A 30 2.32 -4.35 -10.12
CA PRO A 30 1.88 -4.45 -11.51
C PRO A 30 0.47 -5.03 -11.65
N GLU A 31 0.12 -6.02 -10.83
CA GLU A 31 -1.22 -6.63 -10.79
C GLU A 31 -2.27 -5.60 -10.34
N LEU A 32 -1.99 -4.89 -9.24
CA LEU A 32 -2.92 -3.91 -8.66
C LEU A 32 -3.11 -2.67 -9.56
N ILE A 33 -2.02 -2.19 -10.17
CA ILE A 33 -2.07 -1.11 -11.16
C ILE A 33 -2.91 -1.54 -12.37
N GLY A 34 -2.75 -2.78 -12.84
CA GLY A 34 -3.59 -3.36 -13.90
C GLY A 34 -5.08 -3.41 -13.57
N GLN A 35 -5.43 -3.42 -12.28
CA GLN A 35 -6.82 -3.36 -11.79
C GLN A 35 -7.31 -1.93 -11.51
N GLY A 36 -6.49 -0.90 -11.78
CA GLY A 36 -6.85 0.51 -11.64
C GLY A 36 -6.53 1.15 -10.28
N VAL A 37 -5.74 0.48 -9.43
CA VAL A 37 -5.30 1.03 -8.14
C VAL A 37 -4.27 2.13 -8.36
N ARG A 38 -4.46 3.28 -7.71
CA ARG A 38 -3.45 4.35 -7.69
C ARG A 38 -2.37 4.05 -6.69
N PHE A 39 -1.14 4.39 -7.03
CA PHE A 39 0.02 4.06 -6.22
C PHE A 39 0.86 5.30 -5.94
N TYR A 40 1.33 5.43 -4.71
CA TYR A 40 2.16 6.54 -4.23
C TYR A 40 3.29 6.03 -3.36
N GLU A 41 4.45 6.67 -3.45
CA GLU A 41 5.60 6.41 -2.56
C GLU A 41 5.79 7.57 -1.58
N PHE A 42 6.02 7.24 -0.32
CA PHE A 42 6.41 8.20 0.70
C PHE A 42 7.92 8.20 0.87
N GLU A 43 8.57 9.31 0.54
CA GLU A 43 10.03 9.41 0.49
C GLU A 43 10.65 10.25 1.62
N ILE A 44 9.84 10.98 2.40
CA ILE A 44 10.35 11.92 3.42
C ILE A 44 11.05 11.20 4.58
N ALA A 45 10.53 10.03 4.98
CA ALA A 45 11.08 9.20 6.05
C ALA A 45 10.68 7.74 5.84
N MET A 46 11.25 6.83 6.64
CA MET A 46 10.84 5.44 6.64
C MET A 46 9.39 5.31 7.13
N MET A 47 8.49 4.90 6.24
CA MET A 47 7.09 4.73 6.57
C MET A 47 6.87 3.47 7.40
N HIS A 48 6.46 3.67 8.65
CA HIS A 48 6.12 2.58 9.58
C HIS A 48 4.61 2.42 9.81
N ALA A 49 3.76 3.18 9.12
CA ALA A 49 2.32 3.05 9.21
C ALA A 49 1.86 1.72 8.59
N LYS A 50 0.98 0.99 9.29
CA LYS A 50 0.20 -0.12 8.74
C LYS A 50 -1.26 0.15 9.03
N LEU A 51 -1.94 0.69 8.04
CA LEU A 51 -3.34 1.02 8.15
C LEU A 51 -4.05 0.87 6.81
N ALA A 52 -5.35 0.61 6.88
CA ALA A 52 -6.24 0.67 5.74
C ALA A 52 -7.56 1.30 6.19
N VAL A 53 -8.13 2.13 5.31
CA VAL A 53 -9.44 2.76 5.49
C VAL A 53 -10.37 2.21 4.41
N PHE A 54 -11.59 1.89 4.79
CA PHE A 54 -12.57 1.25 3.93
C PHE A 54 -13.86 2.07 3.89
N ASP A 55 -14.24 2.51 2.68
CA ASP A 55 -15.50 3.18 2.37
C ASP A 55 -15.86 4.34 3.33
N ASP A 56 -14.86 5.03 3.88
CA ASP A 56 -15.00 6.08 4.91
C ASP A 56 -15.80 5.66 6.15
N ARG A 57 -15.87 4.35 6.43
CA ARG A 57 -16.70 3.78 7.50
C ARG A 57 -15.90 3.12 8.60
N TRP A 58 -14.78 2.48 8.26
CA TRP A 58 -13.94 1.80 9.23
C TRP A 58 -12.48 1.80 8.80
N ALA A 59 -11.62 1.68 9.79
CA ALA A 59 -10.18 1.61 9.60
C ALA A 59 -9.58 0.47 10.42
N VAL A 60 -8.51 -0.11 9.90
CA VAL A 60 -7.64 -1.03 10.63
C VAL A 60 -6.33 -0.31 10.87
N VAL A 61 -5.84 -0.34 12.10
CA VAL A 61 -4.53 0.17 12.49
C VAL A 61 -3.86 -0.91 13.31
N GLY A 62 -2.61 -1.23 13.00
CA GLY A 62 -1.92 -2.30 13.71
C GLY A 62 -0.43 -2.36 13.46
N THR A 63 0.18 -3.41 14.01
CA THR A 63 1.60 -3.71 13.85
C THR A 63 1.87 -4.60 12.63
N SER A 64 0.87 -5.38 12.20
CA SER A 64 0.96 -6.26 11.04
C SER A 64 0.97 -5.49 9.73
N ASN A 65 1.87 -5.86 8.82
CA ASN A 65 1.82 -5.40 7.43
C ASN A 65 0.61 -6.01 6.71
N LEU A 66 0.05 -5.26 5.77
CA LEU A 66 -1.14 -5.61 4.99
C LEU A 66 -0.79 -6.06 3.57
#